data_AF-B0C7P1-F1
#
_entry.id   AF-B0C7P1-F1
#
_cell.length_a   1.000
_cell.length_b   1.000
_cell.length_c   1.000
_cell.angle_alpha   90.00
_cell.angle_beta   90.00
_cell.angle_gamma   90.00
#
_symmetry.space_group_name_H-M   'P 1'
#
loop_
_entity.id
_entity.type
_entity.pdbx_description
1 polymer ?
#
loop_
_entity_poly.entity_id
_entity_poly.type
_entity_poly.pdbx_seq_one_letter_code
_entity_poly.pdbx_strand_id
1 'polypeptide(L)'
;MIGKTLPLAPALAIGTIVFQLVGGLSLVMGYKVKLGALLLILFLIPATLVFHNFIGDPSQVNAFLKNVGLIGGLLMVIYTGAGSISIDAAAQKGHN
;
A
#
# COMPACT_ATOMS: atom_id res chain seq x y z
N MET A 1 11.20 1.27 -28.16
CA MET A 1 10.89 -0.17 -28.24
C MET A 1 11.59 -1.00 -27.14
N ILE A 2 11.64 -0.52 -25.88
CA ILE A 2 12.33 -1.20 -24.76
C ILE A 2 11.36 -2.03 -23.91
N GLY A 3 10.04 -1.91 -24.11
CA GLY A 3 9.04 -2.69 -23.38
C GLY A 3 8.98 -4.20 -23.70
N LYS A 4 9.78 -4.68 -24.66
CA LYS A 4 9.76 -6.08 -25.14
C LYS A 4 10.91 -6.94 -24.57
N THR A 5 11.85 -6.37 -23.80
CA THR A 5 13.08 -7.08 -23.40
C THR A 5 13.08 -7.62 -21.97
N LEU A 6 12.06 -7.33 -21.16
CA LEU A 6 11.88 -7.92 -19.83
C LEU A 6 10.62 -8.80 -19.84
N PRO A 7 10.73 -10.10 -20.18
CA PRO A 7 9.57 -11.01 -20.23
C PRO A 7 8.80 -11.09 -18.90
N LEU A 8 9.44 -10.70 -17.78
CA LEU A 8 8.85 -10.64 -16.45
C LEU A 8 8.10 -9.34 -16.14
N ALA A 9 8.33 -8.23 -16.85
CA ALA A 9 7.75 -6.93 -16.50
C ALA A 9 6.21 -6.91 -16.50
N PRO A 10 5.50 -7.51 -17.47
CA PRO A 10 4.03 -7.56 -17.45
C PRO A 10 3.51 -8.41 -16.27
N ALA A 11 4.17 -9.52 -15.97
CA ALA A 11 3.79 -10.39 -14.85
C ALA A 11 3.96 -9.68 -13.51
N LEU A 12 5.07 -8.96 -13.33
CA LEU A 12 5.31 -8.13 -12.15
C LEU A 12 4.27 -7.01 -12.03
N ALA A 13 3.93 -6.34 -13.13
CA ALA A 13 2.90 -5.30 -13.13
C ALA A 13 1.53 -5.83 -12.66
N ILE A 14 1.11 -6.99 -13.16
CA ILE A 14 -0.13 -7.65 -12.71
C ILE A 14 -0.02 -8.02 -11.22
N GLY A 15 1.11 -8.59 -10.79
CA GLY A 15 1.34 -8.92 -9.38
C GLY A 15 1.24 -7.70 -8.47
N THR A 16 1.85 -6.59 -8.88
CA THR A 16 1.80 -5.30 -8.20
C THR A 16 0.38 -4.73 -8.12
N ILE A 17 -0.43 -4.85 -9.17
CA ILE A 17 -1.84 -4.44 -9.17
C ILE A 17 -2.63 -5.25 -8.15
N VAL A 18 -2.54 -6.59 -8.21
CA VAL A 18 -3.25 -7.48 -7.29
C VAL A 18 -2.85 -7.18 -5.84
N PHE A 19 -1.56 -7.00 -5.58
CA PHE A 19 -1.02 -6.71 -4.27
C PHE A 19 -1.58 -5.41 -3.67
N GLN A 20 -1.66 -4.33 -4.48
CA GLN A 20 -2.26 -3.07 -4.06
C GLN A 20 -3.77 -3.18 -3.85
N LEU A 21 -4.49 -3.90 -4.71
CA LEU A 21 -5.93 -4.09 -4.57
C LEU A 21 -6.26 -4.87 -3.30
N VAL A 22 -5.53 -5.95 -3.00
CA VAL A 22 -5.72 -6.73 -1.77
C VAL A 22 -5.45 -5.86 -0.54
N GLY A 23 -4.35 -5.11 -0.52
CA GLY A 23 -4.04 -4.21 0.60
C GLY A 23 -5.07 -3.09 0.78
N GLY A 24 -5.50 -2.47 -0.33
CA GLY A 24 -6.51 -1.40 -0.32
C GLY A 24 -7.89 -1.89 0.11
N LEU A 25 -8.34 -3.04 -0.39
CA LEU A 25 -9.61 -3.65 0.01
C LEU A 25 -9.61 -4.02 1.49
N SER A 26 -8.52 -4.60 1.99
CA SER A 26 -8.33 -4.90 3.42
C SER A 26 -8.50 -3.66 4.30
N LEU A 27 -7.91 -2.52 3.89
CA LEU A 27 -8.07 -1.24 4.59
C LEU A 27 -9.50 -0.71 4.54
N VAL A 28 -10.11 -0.62 3.35
CA VAL A 28 -11.44 -0.03 3.16
C VAL A 28 -12.51 -0.83 3.87
N MET A 29 -12.45 -2.17 3.79
CA MET A 29 -13.42 -3.04 4.44
C MET A 29 -13.18 -3.19 5.95
N GLY A 30 -12.04 -2.72 6.45
CA GLY A 30 -11.69 -2.92 7.85
C GLY A 30 -11.41 -4.39 8.17
N TYR A 31 -11.00 -5.20 7.19
CA TYR A 31 -10.72 -6.64 7.35
C TYR A 31 -9.23 -6.88 7.38
N LYS A 32 -8.68 -7.36 8.52
CA LYS A 32 -7.24 -7.57 8.71
C LYS A 32 -6.41 -6.33 8.37
N VAL A 33 -6.87 -5.14 8.77
CA VAL A 33 -6.30 -3.85 8.32
C VAL A 33 -4.80 -3.70 8.54
N LYS A 34 -4.25 -4.31 9.59
CA LYS A 34 -2.80 -4.26 9.87
C LYS A 34 -1.99 -4.97 8.79
N LEU A 35 -2.50 -6.10 8.29
CA LEU A 35 -1.88 -6.82 7.18
C LEU A 35 -2.03 -6.03 5.88
N GLY A 36 -3.22 -5.48 5.59
CA GLY A 36 -3.43 -4.62 4.42
C GLY A 36 -2.50 -3.41 4.40
N ALA A 37 -2.36 -2.73 5.54
CA ALA A 37 -1.44 -1.61 5.71
C ALA A 37 0.03 -2.02 5.52
N LEU A 38 0.45 -3.17 6.08
CA LEU A 38 1.81 -3.67 5.91
C LEU A 38 2.12 -3.99 4.44
N LEU A 39 1.19 -4.63 3.72
CA LEU A 39 1.34 -4.88 2.30
C LEU A 39 1.57 -3.55 1.55
N LEU A 40 0.69 -2.57 1.75
CA LEU A 40 0.83 -1.29 1.05
C LEU A 40 2.12 -0.54 1.39
N ILE A 41 2.59 -0.57 2.64
CA ILE A 41 3.89 0.00 3.02
C ILE A 41 5.04 -0.72 2.29
N LEU A 42 5.02 -2.05 2.26
CA LEU A 42 6.04 -2.85 1.55
C LEU A 42 6.08 -2.53 0.06
N PHE A 43 4.97 -2.14 -0.55
CA PHE A 43 4.94 -1.66 -1.92
C PHE A 43 5.44 -0.21 -2.05
N LEU A 44 4.96 0.69 -1.18
CA LEU A 44 5.25 2.12 -1.26
C LEU A 44 6.73 2.44 -1.07
N ILE A 45 7.44 1.78 -0.14
CA ILE A 45 8.85 2.06 0.12
C ILE A 45 9.71 1.90 -1.14
N PRO A 46 9.80 0.71 -1.78
CA PRO A 46 10.61 0.54 -2.97
C PRO A 46 10.09 1.38 -4.14
N ALA A 47 8.76 1.52 -4.31
CA ALA A 47 8.20 2.35 -5.38
C ALA A 47 8.64 3.82 -5.25
N THR A 48 8.68 4.34 -4.03
CA THR A 48 9.11 5.72 -3.74
C THR A 48 10.59 5.91 -4.05
N LEU A 49 11.45 4.99 -3.59
CA LEU A 49 12.89 5.09 -3.77
C LEU A 49 13.33 4.90 -5.23
N VAL A 50 12.63 4.07 -6.00
CA VAL A 50 12.99 3.74 -7.38
C VAL A 50 12.37 4.72 -8.38
N PHE A 51 11.08 5.05 -8.24
CA PHE A 51 10.35 5.82 -9.26
C PHE A 51 10.13 7.30 -8.90
N HIS A 52 10.25 7.66 -7.62
CA HIS A 52 9.98 9.03 -7.13
C HIS A 52 11.17 9.60 -6.35
N ASN A 53 12.38 9.30 -6.81
CA ASN A 53 13.59 9.79 -6.16
C ASN A 53 13.84 11.27 -6.49
N PHE A 54 13.50 12.15 -5.56
CA PHE A 54 13.63 13.59 -5.73
C PHE A 54 15.09 14.09 -5.76
N ILE A 55 16.06 13.28 -5.30
CA ILE A 55 17.48 13.64 -5.30
C ILE A 55 18.01 13.62 -6.74
N GLY A 56 17.56 12.67 -7.56
CA GLY A 56 17.93 12.57 -8.98
C GLY A 56 17.07 13.44 -9.90
N ASP A 57 15.82 13.71 -9.50
CA ASP A 57 14.88 14.53 -10.26
C ASP A 57 14.03 15.38 -9.31
N PRO A 58 14.34 16.69 -9.13
CA PRO A 58 13.58 17.57 -8.25
C PRO A 58 12.09 17.70 -8.58
N SER A 59 11.66 17.36 -9.80
CA SER A 59 10.23 17.35 -10.14
C SER A 59 9.44 16.27 -9.36
N GLN A 60 10.13 15.26 -8.83
CA GLN A 60 9.54 14.16 -8.07
C GLN A 60 9.29 14.46 -6.60
N VAL A 61 9.67 15.65 -6.08
CA VAL A 61 9.48 16.02 -4.66
C VAL A 61 8.04 15.79 -4.21
N ASN A 62 7.05 16.20 -5.00
CA ASN A 62 5.64 16.04 -4.63
C ASN A 62 5.23 14.56 -4.58
N ALA A 63 5.67 13.74 -5.54
CA ALA A 63 5.36 12.31 -5.56
C ALA A 63 6.02 11.57 -4.39
N PHE A 64 7.28 11.91 -4.09
CA PHE A 64 8.01 11.40 -2.93
C PHE A 64 7.27 11.71 -1.63
N LEU A 65 6.94 12.98 -1.39
CA LEU A 65 6.26 13.43 -0.18
C LEU A 65 4.86 12.82 -0.03
N LYS A 66 4.11 12.66 -1.14
CA LYS A 66 2.82 11.95 -1.11
C LYS A 66 2.96 10.53 -0.59
N ASN A 67 3.94 9.78 -1.08
CA ASN A 67 4.16 8.40 -0.63
C ASN A 67 4.65 8.33 0.81
N VAL A 68 5.53 9.26 1.24
CA VAL A 68 5.94 9.35 2.65
C VAL A 68 4.74 9.64 3.56
N GLY A 69 3.85 10.56 3.15
CA GLY A 69 2.60 10.84 3.87
C GLY A 69 1.68 9.61 3.95
N LEU A 70 1.53 8.87 2.86
CA LEU A 70 0.77 7.61 2.85
C LEU A 70 1.37 6.57 3.79
N ILE A 71 2.69 6.38 3.76
CA ILE A 71 3.39 5.46 4.69
C ILE A 71 3.13 5.86 6.15
N GLY A 72 3.22 7.16 6.47
CA GLY A 72 2.90 7.68 7.80
C GLY A 72 1.47 7.38 8.23
N GLY A 73 0.49 7.61 7.35
CA GLY A 73 -0.92 7.27 7.60
C GLY A 73 -1.14 5.77 7.81
N LEU A 74 -0.49 4.92 7.01
CA LEU A 74 -0.57 3.47 7.15
C LEU A 74 0.06 2.96 8.44
N LEU A 75 1.17 3.56 8.89
CA LEU A 75 1.77 3.27 10.20
C LEU A 75 0.83 3.64 11.34
N MET A 76 0.10 4.75 11.22
CA MET A 76 -0.94 5.12 12.16
C MET A 76 -2.04 4.06 12.21
N VAL A 77 -2.50 3.55 11.06
CA VAL A 77 -3.48 2.45 10.99
C VAL A 77 -2.96 1.16 11.64
N ILE A 78 -1.68 0.83 11.47
CA ILE A 78 -1.06 -0.33 12.14
C ILE A 78 -1.13 -0.16 13.66
N TYR A 79 -0.84 1.04 14.16
CA TYR A 79 -0.89 1.37 15.58
C TYR A 79 -2.32 1.34 16.14
N THR A 80 -3.26 2.03 15.50
CA THR A 80 -4.65 2.16 15.98
C THR A 80 -5.49 0.92 15.74
N GLY A 81 -5.19 0.12 14.71
CA GLY A 81 -5.99 -1.02 14.30
C GLY A 81 -7.28 -0.63 13.55
N ALA A 82 -8.20 -1.59 13.42
CA ALA A 82 -9.46 -1.40 12.69
C ALA A 82 -10.45 -0.55 13.50
N GLY A 83 -11.18 0.35 12.83
CA GLY A 83 -12.19 1.20 13.47
C GLY A 83 -13.43 0.44 13.95
N SER A 84 -14.29 1.11 14.73
CA SER A 84 -15.53 0.52 15.29
C SER A 84 -16.56 0.08 14.24
N ILE A 85 -16.51 0.66 13.04
CA ILE A 85 -17.29 0.27 11.86
C ILE A 85 -16.37 -0.51 10.92
N SER A 86 -15.88 -1.67 11.37
CA SER A 86 -15.05 -2.57 10.57
C SER A 86 -15.60 -3.99 10.59
N ILE A 87 -15.29 -4.79 9.56
CA ILE A 87 -15.64 -6.21 9.55
C ILE A 87 -14.99 -6.93 10.73
N ASP A 88 -13.74 -6.58 11.08
CA ASP A 88 -13.05 -7.12 12.24
C ASP A 88 -13.82 -6.85 13.55
N ALA A 89 -14.34 -5.62 13.72
CA ALA A 89 -15.15 -5.26 14.90
C ALA A 89 -16.52 -5.96 14.92
N ALA A 90 -17.18 -6.11 13.76
CA ALA A 90 -18.44 -6.83 13.65
C ALA A 90 -18.30 -8.32 14.02
N ALA A 91 -17.20 -8.96 13.60
CA ALA A 91 -16.90 -10.35 13.93
C ALA A 91 -16.64 -10.56 15.43
N GLN A 92 -15.99 -9.61 16.10
CA GLN A 92 -15.77 -9.67 17.56
C GLN A 92 -17.07 -9.50 18.36
N LYS A 93 -18.03 -8.72 17.85
CA LYS A 93 -19.29 -8.44 18.55
C LYS A 93 -20.27 -9.62 18.57
N GLY A 94 -20.15 -10.56 17.64
CA GLY A 94 -20.99 -11.76 17.57
C GLY A 94 -20.55 -12.92 18.47
N HIS A 95 -19.42 -12.79 19.17
CA HIS A 95 -18.88 -13.79 20.10
C HIS A 95 -19.09 -13.44 21.58
N ASN A 96 -19.77 -12.32 21.87
CA ASN A 96 -20.15 -11.88 23.21
C ASN A 96 -21.67 -11.94 23.38
#